data_AF-A0A2W6CUL7-F1
#
_entry.id   AF-A0A2W6CUL7-F1
#
_cell.length_a   1.000
_cell.length_b   1.000
_cell.length_c   1.000
_cell.angle_alpha   90.00
_cell.angle_beta   90.00
_cell.angle_gamma   90.00
#
_symmetry.space_group_name_H-M   'P 1'
#
loop_
_entity.id
_entity.type
_entity.pdbx_description
1 polymer ?
#
loop_
_entity_poly.entity_id
_entity_poly.type
_entity_poly.pdbx_seq_one_letter_code
_entity_poly.pdbx_strand_id
1 'polypeptide(L)' 'MTRRHQVDDSLPPLPSPDATDAERGEAIMARLVARIGAPSLEDYRRAYAGCGAPWPGDDEIRRRHPVGADPAA' A
#
# COMPACT_ATOMS: atom_id res chain seq x y z
N MET A 1 20.93 13.25 21.92
CA MET A 1 20.96 12.81 20.51
C MET A 1 19.52 12.77 20.00
N THR A 2 19.02 13.88 19.45
CA THR A 2 17.63 13.95 18.98
C THR A 2 17.63 13.59 17.50
N ARG A 3 17.22 12.36 17.16
CA ARG A 3 17.01 11.91 15.78
C ARG A 3 15.92 12.80 15.18
N ARG A 4 16.32 13.82 14.40
CA ARG A 4 15.37 14.59 13.60
C ARG A 4 14.65 13.60 12.70
N HIS A 5 13.33 13.53 12.84
CA HIS A 5 12.44 12.82 11.93
C HIS A 5 12.63 13.52 10.58
N GLN A 6 13.55 13.04 9.75
CA GLN A 6 13.58 13.43 8.34
C GLN A 6 12.24 12.99 7.79
N VAL A 7 11.35 13.95 7.57
CA VAL A 7 10.25 13.76 6.65
C VAL A 7 10.94 13.58 5.31
N ASP A 8 10.94 12.34 4.80
CA ASP A 8 11.49 12.04 3.49
C ASP A 8 10.72 12.90 2.47
N ASP A 9 11.36 13.92 1.90
CA ASP A 9 10.80 14.80 0.85
C ASP A 9 10.40 13.99 -0.41
N SER A 10 10.83 12.72 -0.47
CA SER A 10 10.50 11.74 -1.51
C SER A 10 9.09 11.16 -1.38
N LEU A 11 8.39 11.35 -0.24
CA LEU A 11 7.06 10.77 -0.03
C LEU A 11 5.96 11.61 -0.71
N PRO A 12 4.97 10.96 -1.35
CA PRO A 12 3.78 11.64 -1.88
C PRO A 12 3.12 12.53 -0.82
N PRO A 13 2.48 13.66 -1.17
CA PRO A 13 1.92 14.59 -0.19
C PRO A 13 0.87 13.93 0.71
N LEU A 14 0.68 14.49 1.92
CA LEU A 14 -0.46 14.11 2.76
C LEU A 14 -1.76 14.56 2.08
N PRO A 15 -2.88 13.83 2.28
CA PRO A 15 -4.17 14.26 1.74
C PRO A 15 -4.60 15.60 2.34
N SER A 16 -5.33 16.39 1.56
CA SER A 16 -5.98 17.61 2.03
C SER A 16 -6.96 17.29 3.18
N PRO A 17 -7.13 18.19 4.17
CA PRO A 17 -8.19 18.02 5.18
C PRO A 17 -9.59 17.94 4.56
N ASP A 18 -9.79 18.55 3.40
CA ASP A 18 -11.06 18.56 2.66
C ASP A 18 -11.20 17.38 1.67
N ALA A 19 -10.21 16.48 1.61
CA ALA A 19 -10.26 15.32 0.73
C ALA A 19 -11.34 14.33 1.18
N THR A 20 -12.03 13.73 0.22
CA THR A 20 -12.98 12.64 0.44
C THR A 20 -12.28 11.42 1.04
N ASP A 21 -13.04 10.53 1.68
CA ASP A 21 -12.51 9.30 2.28
C ASP A 21 -11.73 8.43 1.28
N ALA A 22 -12.20 8.38 0.02
CA ALA A 22 -11.52 7.67 -1.05
C ALA A 22 -10.15 8.30 -1.38
N GLU A 23 -10.11 9.62 -1.60
CA GLU A 23 -8.86 10.35 -1.88
C GLU A 23 -7.87 10.25 -0.71
N ARG A 24 -8.38 10.30 0.53
CA ARG A 24 -7.54 10.09 1.73
C ARG A 24 -6.96 8.68 1.74
N GLY A 25 -7.77 7.67 1.43
CA GLY A 25 -7.34 6.28 1.33
C GLY A 25 -6.23 6.10 0.29
N GLU A 26 -6.40 6.66 -0.91
CA GLU A 26 -5.40 6.60 -1.99
C GLU A 26 -4.09 7.28 -1.60
N ALA A 27 -4.14 8.49 -1.02
CA ALA A 27 -2.93 9.22 -0.60
C ALA A 27 -2.17 8.48 0.52
N ILE A 28 -2.89 7.90 1.48
CA ILE A 28 -2.27 7.09 2.54
C ILE A 28 -1.60 5.85 1.96
N MET A 29 -2.30 5.13 1.06
CA MET A 29 -1.74 3.95 0.40
C MET A 29 -0.52 4.29 -0.45
N ALA A 30 -0.55 5.39 -1.20
CA ALA A 30 0.59 5.85 -1.99
C ALA A 30 1.81 6.15 -1.11
N ARG A 31 1.61 6.83 0.03
CA ARG A 31 2.69 7.07 1.00
C ARG A 31 3.19 5.81 1.66
N LEU A 32 2.31 4.85 1.94
CA LEU A 32 2.70 3.55 2.50
C LEU A 32 3.60 2.81 1.52
N VAL A 33 3.16 2.67 0.27
CA VAL A 33 3.93 2.01 -0.80
C VAL A 33 5.27 2.70 -1.03
N ALA A 34 5.31 4.03 -1.08
CA ALA A 34 6.56 4.76 -1.25
C ALA A 34 7.54 4.56 -0.08
N ARG A 35 7.03 4.35 1.14
CA ARG A 35 7.84 4.21 2.35
C ARG A 35 8.36 2.78 2.57
N ILE A 36 7.54 1.76 2.32
CA ILE A 36 7.85 0.37 2.69
C ILE A 36 7.75 -0.63 1.52
N GLY A 37 7.38 -0.17 0.32
CA GLY A 37 7.13 -1.02 -0.85
C GLY A 37 5.68 -1.49 -0.95
N ALA A 38 5.28 -1.91 -2.16
CA ALA A 38 3.99 -2.54 -2.40
C ALA A 38 4.06 -4.04 -2.09
N PRO A 39 3.03 -4.65 -1.48
CA PRO A 39 3.00 -6.09 -1.23
C PRO A 39 3.00 -6.90 -2.53
N SER A 40 3.58 -8.10 -2.49
CA SER A 40 3.47 -9.05 -3.60
C SER A 40 2.09 -9.71 -3.65
N LEU A 41 1.76 -10.39 -4.75
CA LEU A 41 0.56 -11.22 -4.81
C LEU A 41 0.56 -12.36 -3.79
N GLU A 42 1.73 -12.91 -3.47
CA GLU A 42 1.84 -13.95 -2.47
C GLU A 42 1.48 -13.42 -1.07
N ASP A 43 1.91 -12.20 -0.73
CA ASP A 43 1.54 -11.55 0.53
C ASP A 43 0.02 -11.36 0.62
N TYR A 44 -0.63 -10.93 -0.47
CA TYR A 44 -2.08 -10.84 -0.53
C TYR A 44 -2.75 -12.20 -0.36
N ARG A 45 -2.25 -13.26 -1.01
CA ARG A 45 -2.80 -14.62 -0.83
C ARG A 45 -2.70 -15.07 0.62
N ARG A 46 -1.54 -14.85 1.26
CA ARG A 46 -1.33 -15.16 2.68
C ARG A 46 -2.28 -14.39 3.58
N ALA A 47 -2.50 -13.10 3.30
CA ALA A 47 -3.44 -12.27 4.06
C ALA A 47 -4.89 -12.76 3.94
N TYR A 48 -5.36 -13.06 2.73
CA TYR A 48 -6.70 -13.61 2.51
C TYR A 48 -6.90 -14.96 3.22
N ALA A 49 -5.91 -15.86 3.10
CA ALA A 49 -5.93 -17.15 3.80
C ALA A 49 -5.95 -16.98 5.32
N GLY A 50 -5.11 -16.07 5.87
CA GLY A 50 -5.05 -15.77 7.30
C GLY A 50 -6.35 -15.17 7.86
N CYS A 51 -7.08 -14.42 7.03
CA CYS A 51 -8.40 -13.88 7.38
C CYS A 51 -9.57 -14.84 7.10
N GLY A 52 -9.32 -16.03 6.54
CA GLY A 52 -10.36 -16.97 6.12
C GLY A 52 -11.25 -16.45 4.97
N ALA A 53 -10.79 -15.43 4.24
CA ALA A 53 -11.53 -14.83 3.14
C ALA A 53 -11.25 -15.55 1.81
N PRO A 54 -12.26 -15.73 0.93
CA PRO A 54 -12.04 -16.35 -0.36
C PRO A 54 -11.14 -15.48 -1.25
N TRP A 55 -10.20 -16.12 -1.95
CA TRP A 55 -9.33 -15.44 -2.90
C TRP A 55 -10.13 -14.94 -4.11
N PRO A 56 -10.11 -13.63 -4.41
CA PRO A 56 -10.90 -13.07 -5.53
C PRO A 56 -10.23 -13.25 -6.89
N GLY A 57 -9.01 -13.79 -6.95
CA GLY A 57 -8.21 -13.92 -8.17
C GLY A 57 -7.14 -12.83 -8.29
N ASP A 58 -6.03 -13.17 -8.94
CA ASP A 58 -4.87 -12.28 -9.05
C ASP A 58 -5.19 -10.98 -9.80
N ASP A 59 -5.97 -11.05 -10.88
CA ASP A 59 -6.34 -9.89 -11.69
C ASP A 59 -7.23 -8.91 -10.91
N GLU A 60 -8.11 -9.44 -10.05
CA GLU A 60 -8.96 -8.61 -9.21
C GLU A 60 -8.15 -7.88 -8.14
N ILE A 61 -7.11 -8.52 -7.60
CA ILE A 61 -6.19 -7.88 -6.66
C ILE A 61 -5.37 -6.81 -7.35
N ARG A 62 -4.79 -7.08 -8.52
CA ARG A 62 -4.05 -6.07 -9.31
C ARG A 62 -4.93 -4.87 -9.68
N ARG A 63 -6.24 -5.08 -9.88
CA ARG A 63 -7.20 -4.00 -10.15
C ARG A 63 -7.47 -3.12 -8.94
N ARG A 64 -7.55 -3.71 -7.73
CA ARG A 64 -7.96 -3.01 -6.50
C ARG A 64 -6.81 -2.47 -5.67
N HIS A 65 -5.63 -3.05 -5.77
CA HIS A 65 -4.53 -2.82 -4.85
C HIS A 65 -3.22 -2.61 -5.58
N PRO A 66 -2.32 -1.78 -5.02
CA PRO A 66 -0.95 -1.71 -5.50
C PRO A 66 -0.25 -3.06 -5.25
N VAL A 67 0.30 -3.64 -6.30
CA VAL A 67 1.03 -4.91 -6.25
C VAL A 67 2.48 -4.66 -6.65
N GLY A 68 3.41 -4.99 -5.76
CA GLY A 68 4.83 -4.93 -6.03
C GLY A 68 5.26 -6.03 -6.99
N ALA A 69 6.38 -5.82 -7.69
CA ALA A 69 7.04 -6.92 -8.39
C ALA A 69 7.41 -8.01 -7.38
N ASP A 70 7.30 -9.26 -7.80
CA ASP A 70 7.75 -10.39 -7.01
C ASP A 70 9.25 -10.19 -6.67
N PRO A 71 9.67 -10.23 -5.39
CA PRO A 71 11.09 -10.12 -5.05
C PRO A 71 11.97 -11.22 -5.67
N ALA A 72 11.38 -12.25 -6.31
CA ALA A 72 12.07 -13.32 -7.02
C ALA A 72 12.28 -13.10 -8.53
N ALA A 73 11.90 -11.93 -9.09
CA ALA A 73 12.08 -11.59 -10.51
C ALA A 73 13.35 -10.78 -10.80
#